data_AF-A0A3N6NAN9-F1
#
_entry.id   AF-A0A3N6NAN9-F1
#
_cell.length_a   1.000
_cell.length_b   1.000
_cell.length_c   1.000
_cell.angle_alpha   90.00
_cell.angle_beta   90.00
_cell.angle_gamma   90.00
#
_symmetry.space_group_name_H-M   'P 1'
#
loop_
_entity.id
_entity.type
_entity.pdbx_description
1 polymer ?
#
loop_
_entity_poly.entity_id
_entity_poly.type
_entity_poly.pdbx_seq_one_letter_code
_entity_poly.pdbx_strand_id
1 'polypeptide(L)'
;MVEKSNIVKALKKPNLALKKGKRFVAHNLEDVIRIITQQHKLSEIVNQKEIRVAGMKRSGNHAIINWVKSQQNSDVGFINNVLANQNPYRYKYENLRDKFPEHKWAIEHNRQQAKGNFIKRDCLIYSYEDFPLEQIANDKFERNHDIYLGKSATRYDILIIRDPFNLLASRLKISSKVAYFLSVNSPNKTMIDLWLDYAKEYLGETNYLKHNKICINYNQWFADVEYRRNIAEKLQMEFSDAGIDKVTSFGGGSSFEGKEFNGKATSMDVLNRWQKVSDDPQYKQFFNREVLEYSERIFGHIPGTESLIN
;
A
#
# COMPACT_ATOMS: atom_id res chain seq x y z
N MET A 1 -6.34 19.85 -14.04
CA MET A 1 -5.22 19.84 -15.03
C MET A 1 -4.61 18.43 -15.18
N VAL A 2 -5.41 17.43 -15.57
CA VAL A 2 -4.96 16.03 -15.78
C VAL A 2 -4.36 15.83 -17.18
N GLU A 3 -4.65 16.73 -18.12
CA GLU A 3 -4.25 16.60 -19.53
C GLU A 3 -2.77 16.91 -19.80
N LYS A 4 -2.20 17.96 -19.19
CA LYS A 4 -0.85 18.42 -19.56
C LYS A 4 0.27 17.41 -19.24
N SER A 5 0.14 16.59 -18.18
CA SER A 5 1.16 15.60 -17.79
C SER A 5 1.20 14.38 -18.72
N ASN A 6 0.04 13.92 -19.20
CA ASN A 6 -0.05 12.80 -20.13
C ASN A 6 0.36 13.21 -21.56
N ILE A 7 0.06 14.43 -21.98
CA ILE A 7 0.50 15.00 -23.27
C ILE A 7 2.03 15.06 -23.33
N VAL A 8 2.69 15.56 -22.28
CA VAL A 8 4.17 15.68 -22.24
C VAL A 8 4.87 14.30 -22.19
N LYS A 9 4.28 13.29 -21.53
CA LYS A 9 4.80 11.92 -21.57
C LYS A 9 4.51 11.20 -22.90
N ALA A 10 3.38 11.49 -23.54
CA ALA A 10 3.03 10.94 -24.85
C ALA A 10 3.93 11.48 -25.95
N LEU A 11 4.30 12.77 -25.90
CA LEU A 11 5.25 13.39 -26.82
C LEU A 11 6.65 12.77 -26.76
N LYS A 12 7.08 12.27 -25.59
CA LYS A 12 8.40 11.63 -25.42
C LYS A 12 8.47 10.17 -25.90
N LYS A 13 7.33 9.45 -25.98
CA LYS A 13 7.23 8.05 -26.45
C LYS A 13 5.86 7.77 -27.10
N PRO A 14 5.58 8.30 -28.30
CA PRO A 14 4.25 8.27 -28.92
C PRO A 14 3.70 6.85 -29.13
N ASN A 15 4.57 5.90 -29.50
CA ASN A 15 4.19 4.50 -29.67
C ASN A 15 3.71 3.84 -28.37
N LEU A 16 4.27 4.21 -27.22
CA LEU A 16 3.86 3.68 -25.93
C LEU A 16 2.52 4.26 -25.48
N ALA A 17 2.28 5.55 -25.73
CA ALA A 17 1.01 6.20 -25.43
C ALA A 17 -0.12 5.62 -26.29
N LEU A 18 0.10 5.46 -27.60
CA LEU A 18 -0.86 4.83 -28.51
C LEU A 18 -1.16 3.37 -28.08
N LYS A 19 -0.13 2.60 -27.74
CA LYS A 19 -0.28 1.22 -27.24
C LYS A 19 -1.13 1.18 -25.97
N LYS A 20 -0.92 2.09 -25.03
CA LYS A 20 -1.71 2.20 -23.79
C LYS A 20 -3.15 2.63 -24.07
N GLY A 21 -3.37 3.58 -24.99
CA GLY A 21 -4.71 4.00 -25.40
C GLY A 21 -5.52 2.87 -26.02
N LYS A 22 -4.93 2.12 -26.97
CA LYS A 22 -5.56 0.93 -27.57
C LYS A 22 -5.91 -0.12 -26.52
N ARG A 23 -5.00 -0.40 -25.59
CA ARG A 23 -5.25 -1.32 -24.47
C ARG A 23 -6.39 -0.84 -23.60
N PHE A 24 -6.43 0.43 -23.23
CA PHE A 24 -7.49 1.01 -22.41
C PHE A 24 -8.88 0.81 -23.03
N VAL A 25 -9.03 1.09 -24.33
CA VAL A 25 -10.31 0.87 -25.04
C VAL A 25 -10.70 -0.60 -25.04
N ALA A 26 -9.76 -1.49 -25.41
CA ALA A 26 -9.99 -2.93 -25.43
C ALA A 26 -10.40 -3.48 -24.05
N HIS A 27 -9.77 -2.97 -23.00
CA HIS A 27 -10.01 -3.35 -21.61
C HIS A 27 -11.40 -2.94 -21.12
N ASN A 28 -11.87 -1.73 -21.45
CA ASN A 28 -13.23 -1.33 -21.09
C ASN A 28 -14.27 -2.14 -21.86
N LEU A 29 -14.02 -2.45 -23.14
CA LEU A 29 -14.92 -3.31 -23.92
C LEU A 29 -14.98 -4.73 -23.34
N GLU A 30 -13.83 -5.29 -22.97
CA GLU A 30 -13.75 -6.60 -22.31
C GLU A 30 -14.55 -6.61 -20.99
N ASP A 31 -14.41 -5.55 -20.18
CA ASP A 31 -15.14 -5.44 -18.91
C ASP A 31 -16.67 -5.39 -19.15
N VAL A 32 -17.14 -4.63 -20.15
CA VAL A 32 -18.57 -4.60 -20.55
C VAL A 32 -19.07 -5.96 -21.01
N ILE A 33 -18.30 -6.65 -21.87
CA ILE A 33 -18.66 -8.00 -22.34
C ILE A 33 -18.75 -8.96 -21.16
N ARG A 34 -17.83 -8.87 -20.19
CA ARG A 34 -17.82 -9.72 -18.99
C ARG A 34 -19.03 -9.48 -18.10
N ILE A 35 -19.46 -8.24 -17.92
CA ILE A 35 -20.69 -7.92 -17.15
C ILE A 35 -21.90 -8.65 -17.75
N ILE A 36 -21.98 -8.76 -19.07
CA ILE A 36 -23.11 -9.38 -19.77
C ILE A 36 -22.98 -10.91 -19.78
N THR A 37 -21.79 -11.42 -20.10
CA THR A 37 -21.56 -12.85 -20.40
C THR A 37 -21.16 -13.69 -19.20
N GLN A 38 -20.68 -13.08 -18.11
CA GLN A 38 -20.13 -13.78 -16.94
C GLN A 38 -20.88 -13.47 -15.64
N GLN A 39 -22.17 -13.12 -15.72
CA GLN A 39 -22.98 -12.79 -14.54
C GLN A 39 -22.91 -13.86 -13.44
N HIS A 40 -22.97 -15.14 -13.82
CA HIS A 40 -22.84 -16.27 -12.88
C HIS A 40 -21.48 -16.32 -12.15
N LYS A 41 -20.39 -15.91 -12.81
CA LYS A 41 -19.06 -15.83 -12.17
C LYS A 41 -18.94 -14.62 -11.25
N LEU A 42 -19.58 -13.51 -11.63
CA LEU A 42 -19.57 -12.27 -10.84
C LEU A 42 -20.41 -12.39 -9.57
N SER A 43 -21.42 -13.27 -9.55
CA SER A 43 -22.24 -13.51 -8.35
C SER A 43 -21.58 -14.46 -7.33
N GLU A 44 -20.59 -15.24 -7.76
CA GLU A 44 -19.88 -16.22 -6.94
C GLU A 44 -18.83 -15.57 -6.03
N ILE A 45 -18.86 -15.92 -4.75
CA ILE A 45 -17.82 -15.51 -3.79
C ILE A 45 -16.53 -16.28 -4.12
N VAL A 46 -15.49 -15.54 -4.49
CA VAL A 46 -14.16 -16.11 -4.78
C VAL A 46 -13.13 -15.75 -3.72
N ASN A 47 -13.35 -14.71 -2.91
CA ASN A 47 -12.53 -14.43 -1.73
C ASN A 47 -13.41 -14.47 -0.48
N GLN A 48 -13.14 -15.35 0.49
CA GLN A 48 -13.88 -15.30 1.76
C GLN A 48 -13.56 -13.99 2.49
N LYS A 49 -12.28 -13.61 2.52
CA LYS A 49 -11.80 -12.35 3.05
C LYS A 49 -11.02 -11.57 2.00
N GLU A 50 -11.23 -10.27 1.96
CA GLU A 50 -10.45 -9.35 1.16
C GLU A 50 -9.89 -8.22 2.03
N ILE A 51 -8.61 -7.93 1.88
CA ILE A 51 -7.91 -6.90 2.64
C ILE A 51 -7.20 -5.96 1.66
N ARG A 52 -7.73 -4.73 1.57
CA ARG A 52 -7.07 -3.62 0.90
C ARG A 52 -6.15 -2.92 1.89
N VAL A 53 -4.86 -2.85 1.59
CA VAL A 53 -3.87 -2.19 2.45
C VAL A 53 -3.38 -0.90 1.80
N ALA A 54 -3.47 0.21 2.52
CA ALA A 54 -2.92 1.50 2.15
C ALA A 54 -1.85 1.93 3.16
N GLY A 55 -0.72 2.43 2.66
CA GLY A 55 0.34 2.96 3.50
C GLY A 55 1.39 3.68 2.67
N MET A 56 2.14 4.59 3.28
CA MET A 56 3.25 5.23 2.60
C MET A 56 4.45 4.30 2.50
N LYS A 57 5.33 4.45 1.51
CA LYS A 57 6.60 3.71 1.51
C LYS A 57 7.34 3.96 2.82
N ARG A 58 7.92 2.90 3.38
CA ARG A 58 8.64 2.89 4.68
C ARG A 58 7.78 3.08 5.93
N SER A 59 6.45 3.02 5.82
CA SER A 59 5.55 2.93 6.98
C SER A 59 5.55 1.58 7.68
N GLY A 60 6.17 0.54 7.09
CA GLY A 60 6.10 -0.83 7.60
C GLY A 60 5.13 -1.74 6.87
N ASN A 61 4.60 -1.33 5.71
CA ASN A 61 3.65 -2.11 4.88
C ASN A 61 4.00 -3.59 4.78
N HIS A 62 5.21 -3.91 4.34
CA HIS A 62 5.60 -5.30 4.15
C HIS A 62 5.70 -6.11 5.45
N ALA A 63 6.08 -5.47 6.56
CA ALA A 63 6.18 -6.14 7.85
C ALA A 63 4.77 -6.52 8.34
N ILE A 64 3.85 -5.55 8.35
CA ILE A 64 2.46 -5.77 8.75
C ILE A 64 1.74 -6.74 7.79
N ILE A 65 1.90 -6.60 6.47
CA ILE A 65 1.29 -7.53 5.50
C ILE A 65 1.81 -8.96 5.73
N ASN A 66 3.11 -9.14 5.93
CA ASN A 66 3.65 -10.48 6.20
C ASN A 66 3.15 -11.05 7.52
N TRP A 67 3.02 -10.22 8.55
CA TRP A 67 2.43 -10.61 9.83
C TRP A 67 0.96 -11.02 9.67
N VAL A 68 0.13 -10.22 8.99
CA VAL A 68 -1.29 -10.55 8.65
C VAL A 68 -1.40 -11.85 7.87
N LYS A 69 -0.50 -12.07 6.89
CA LYS A 69 -0.46 -13.33 6.14
C LYS A 69 -0.11 -14.52 7.04
N SER A 70 0.74 -14.32 8.03
CA SER A 70 1.21 -15.37 8.92
C SER A 70 0.23 -15.69 10.05
N GLN A 71 -0.81 -14.85 10.24
CA GLN A 71 -1.93 -15.13 11.14
C GLN A 71 -2.96 -16.09 10.52
N GLN A 72 -2.73 -16.54 9.29
CA GLN A 72 -3.69 -17.35 8.54
C GLN A 72 -3.04 -18.67 8.13
N ASN A 73 -3.71 -19.78 8.45
CA ASN A 73 -3.29 -21.13 8.07
C ASN A 73 -3.80 -21.54 6.67
N SER A 74 -4.40 -20.60 5.93
CA SER A 74 -5.25 -20.81 4.77
C SER A 74 -4.62 -20.25 3.47
N ASP A 75 -5.26 -20.41 2.31
CA ASP A 75 -4.70 -19.89 1.05
C ASP A 75 -4.83 -18.35 0.99
N VAL A 76 -3.68 -17.66 1.02
CA VAL A 76 -3.59 -16.19 1.01
C VAL A 76 -2.94 -15.69 -0.29
N GLY A 77 -3.78 -15.12 -1.16
CA GLY A 77 -3.33 -14.38 -2.34
C GLY A 77 -2.78 -13.01 -1.96
N PHE A 78 -1.67 -12.58 -2.57
CA PHE A 78 -1.10 -11.24 -2.33
C PHE A 78 -0.70 -10.53 -3.62
N ILE A 79 -1.24 -9.34 -3.83
CA ILE A 79 -0.91 -8.45 -4.95
C ILE A 79 -0.25 -7.17 -4.42
N ASN A 80 1.07 -7.17 -4.37
CA ASN A 80 1.84 -6.03 -3.87
C ASN A 80 1.79 -4.82 -4.81
N ASN A 81 1.73 -3.57 -4.32
CA ASN A 81 1.96 -2.35 -5.11
C ASN A 81 1.14 -2.30 -6.41
N VAL A 82 -0.17 -2.18 -6.26
CA VAL A 82 -1.13 -2.04 -7.34
C VAL A 82 -1.32 -0.57 -7.71
N LEU A 83 -1.83 -0.32 -8.92
CA LEU A 83 -2.09 1.04 -9.40
C LEU A 83 -3.52 1.43 -9.06
N ALA A 84 -3.71 2.58 -8.40
CA ALA A 84 -5.03 3.13 -8.09
C ALA A 84 -5.89 3.28 -9.34
N ASN A 85 -7.21 3.09 -9.19
CA ASN A 85 -8.20 3.20 -10.26
C ASN A 85 -8.04 2.23 -11.44
N GLN A 86 -7.33 1.11 -11.27
CA GLN A 86 -7.13 0.11 -12.31
C GLN A 86 -7.35 -1.30 -11.78
N ASN A 87 -7.74 -2.22 -12.67
CA ASN A 87 -7.77 -3.64 -12.36
C ASN A 87 -6.37 -4.11 -11.90
N PRO A 88 -6.22 -4.61 -10.67
CA PRO A 88 -4.91 -4.98 -10.10
C PRO A 88 -4.16 -6.05 -10.89
N TYR A 89 -4.86 -7.11 -11.30
CA TYR A 89 -4.28 -8.20 -12.10
C TYR A 89 -3.85 -7.69 -13.48
N ARG A 90 -4.66 -6.82 -14.07
CA ARG A 90 -4.36 -6.20 -15.38
C ARG A 90 -3.10 -5.36 -15.31
N TYR A 91 -3.01 -4.46 -14.34
CA TYR A 91 -1.80 -3.67 -14.10
C TYR A 91 -0.58 -4.58 -13.93
N LYS A 92 -0.71 -5.68 -13.16
CA LYS A 92 0.39 -6.60 -12.89
C LYS A 92 0.90 -7.32 -14.12
N TYR A 93 0.04 -8.01 -14.88
CA TYR A 93 0.53 -8.74 -16.04
C TYR A 93 1.07 -7.78 -17.11
N GLU A 94 0.51 -6.59 -17.26
CA GLU A 94 1.01 -5.62 -18.24
C GLU A 94 2.38 -5.07 -17.87
N ASN A 95 2.58 -4.76 -16.58
CA ASN A 95 3.87 -4.32 -16.07
C ASN A 95 4.94 -5.39 -16.22
N LEU A 96 4.62 -6.64 -15.85
CA LEU A 96 5.51 -7.79 -16.02
C LEU A 96 5.82 -8.02 -17.50
N ARG A 97 4.81 -8.07 -18.37
CA ARG A 97 5.02 -8.26 -19.81
C ARG A 97 5.91 -7.17 -20.42
N ASP A 98 5.72 -5.91 -20.01
CA ASP A 98 6.44 -4.79 -20.62
C ASP A 98 7.85 -4.58 -20.02
N LYS A 99 8.14 -5.06 -18.80
CA LYS A 99 9.42 -4.82 -18.10
C LYS A 99 10.24 -6.08 -17.78
N PHE A 100 9.57 -7.20 -17.58
CA PHE A 100 10.13 -8.49 -17.12
C PHE A 100 9.45 -9.67 -17.87
N PRO A 101 9.52 -9.69 -19.22
CA PRO A 101 8.81 -10.67 -20.06
C PRO A 101 9.22 -12.14 -19.81
N GLU A 102 10.35 -12.37 -19.15
CA GLU A 102 10.84 -13.68 -18.72
C GLU A 102 9.91 -14.37 -17.71
N HIS A 103 9.10 -13.62 -16.95
CA HIS A 103 8.16 -14.16 -15.97
C HIS A 103 6.84 -14.66 -16.60
N LYS A 104 6.93 -15.51 -17.63
CA LYS A 104 5.80 -15.99 -18.44
C LYS A 104 4.65 -16.56 -17.60
N TRP A 105 4.96 -17.38 -16.58
CA TRP A 105 3.95 -17.95 -15.69
C TRP A 105 3.18 -16.86 -14.94
N ALA A 106 3.89 -15.90 -14.33
CA ALA A 106 3.25 -14.82 -13.57
C ALA A 106 2.42 -13.89 -14.47
N ILE A 107 2.88 -13.65 -15.70
CA ILE A 107 2.14 -12.88 -16.71
C ILE A 107 0.82 -13.58 -17.01
N GLU A 108 0.85 -14.87 -17.35
CA GLU A 108 -0.37 -15.60 -17.72
C GLU A 108 -1.30 -15.80 -16.52
N HIS A 109 -0.75 -16.09 -15.33
CA HIS A 109 -1.51 -16.21 -14.08
C HIS A 109 -2.32 -14.94 -13.77
N ASN A 110 -1.70 -13.76 -13.88
CA ASN A 110 -2.40 -12.49 -13.67
C ASN A 110 -3.34 -12.16 -14.84
N ARG A 111 -2.99 -12.53 -16.08
CA ARG A 111 -3.86 -12.32 -17.25
C ARG A 111 -5.17 -13.09 -17.13
N GLN A 112 -5.13 -14.34 -16.66
CA GLN A 112 -6.34 -15.16 -16.48
C GLN A 112 -7.27 -14.56 -15.41
N GLN A 113 -6.72 -14.11 -14.29
CA GLN A 113 -7.53 -13.43 -13.27
C GLN A 113 -8.10 -12.09 -13.76
N ALA A 114 -7.35 -11.32 -14.56
CA ALA A 114 -7.86 -10.10 -15.18
C ALA A 114 -9.06 -10.36 -16.14
N LYS A 115 -9.17 -11.57 -16.67
CA LYS A 115 -10.28 -12.04 -17.53
C LYS A 115 -11.47 -12.64 -16.76
N GLY A 116 -11.41 -12.63 -15.43
CA GLY A 116 -12.47 -13.19 -14.57
C GLY A 116 -12.33 -14.67 -14.25
N ASN A 117 -11.21 -15.32 -14.63
CA ASN A 117 -10.90 -16.66 -14.16
C ASN A 117 -10.21 -16.56 -12.80
N PHE A 118 -10.99 -16.12 -11.81
CA PHE A 118 -10.51 -15.92 -10.44
C PHE A 118 -10.20 -17.25 -9.76
N ILE A 119 -9.17 -17.23 -8.93
CA ILE A 119 -8.83 -18.35 -8.05
C ILE A 119 -9.60 -18.13 -6.75
N LYS A 120 -10.30 -19.17 -6.29
CA LYS A 120 -10.96 -19.14 -4.99
C LYS A 120 -9.92 -19.16 -3.88
N ARG A 121 -10.08 -18.26 -2.90
CA ARG A 121 -9.14 -18.10 -1.78
C ARG A 121 -9.88 -17.83 -0.50
N ASP A 122 -9.23 -18.19 0.60
CA ASP A 122 -9.68 -17.80 1.92
C ASP A 122 -9.40 -16.32 2.18
N CYS A 123 -8.25 -15.82 1.69
CA CYS A 123 -7.92 -14.40 1.77
C CYS A 123 -7.24 -13.86 0.51
N LEU A 124 -7.65 -12.66 0.09
CA LEU A 124 -6.96 -11.84 -0.88
C LEU A 124 -6.46 -10.54 -0.24
N ILE A 125 -5.16 -10.30 -0.31
CA ILE A 125 -4.54 -9.06 0.14
C ILE A 125 -4.01 -8.31 -1.09
N TYR A 126 -4.25 -7.01 -1.17
CA TYR A 126 -3.62 -6.15 -2.18
C TYR A 126 -3.23 -4.81 -1.56
N SER A 127 -2.10 -4.24 -2.01
CA SER A 127 -1.52 -3.07 -1.36
C SER A 127 -1.26 -1.90 -2.31
N TYR A 128 -1.50 -0.69 -1.78
CA TYR A 128 -1.16 0.58 -2.40
C TYR A 128 -0.08 1.27 -1.58
N GLU A 129 0.97 1.74 -2.25
CA GLU A 129 1.99 2.57 -1.62
C GLU A 129 1.98 3.99 -2.17
N ASP A 130 1.99 4.99 -1.29
CA ASP A 130 2.07 6.41 -1.64
C ASP A 130 0.94 6.96 -2.54
N PHE A 131 -0.28 6.41 -2.45
CA PHE A 131 -1.43 6.93 -3.19
C PHE A 131 -2.37 7.75 -2.27
N PRO A 132 -2.92 8.87 -2.73
CA PRO A 132 -4.02 9.54 -2.04
C PRO A 132 -5.22 8.60 -1.85
N LEU A 133 -5.85 8.64 -0.68
CA LEU A 133 -6.94 7.71 -0.31
C LEU A 133 -8.15 7.84 -1.25
N GLU A 134 -8.47 9.06 -1.70
CA GLU A 134 -9.51 9.33 -2.71
C GLU A 134 -9.28 8.63 -4.06
N GLN A 135 -8.03 8.29 -4.39
CA GLN A 135 -7.70 7.51 -5.58
C GLN A 135 -7.81 6.00 -5.32
N ILE A 136 -7.50 5.56 -4.10
CA ILE A 136 -7.59 4.16 -3.68
C ILE A 136 -9.05 3.72 -3.56
N ALA A 137 -9.86 4.53 -2.88
CA ALA A 137 -11.28 4.27 -2.60
C ALA A 137 -12.22 5.02 -3.54
N ASN A 138 -11.80 5.20 -4.80
CA ASN A 138 -12.58 5.92 -5.79
C ASN A 138 -13.84 5.13 -6.20
N ASP A 139 -14.97 5.82 -6.38
CA ASP A 139 -16.23 5.18 -6.74
C ASP A 139 -16.19 4.38 -8.05
N LYS A 140 -15.34 4.77 -9.02
CA LYS A 140 -15.17 3.99 -10.25
C LYS A 140 -14.57 2.62 -9.95
N PHE A 141 -13.58 2.56 -9.06
CA PHE A 141 -12.99 1.28 -8.66
C PHE A 141 -14.00 0.45 -7.88
N GLU A 142 -14.73 1.05 -6.94
CA GLU A 142 -15.75 0.34 -6.15
C GLU A 142 -16.87 -0.23 -7.02
N ARG A 143 -17.35 0.51 -8.04
CA ARG A 143 -18.37 -0.01 -8.97
C ARG A 143 -17.88 -1.18 -9.82
N ASN A 144 -16.58 -1.22 -10.13
CA ASN A 144 -15.97 -2.27 -10.93
C ASN A 144 -15.30 -3.36 -10.08
N HIS A 145 -15.47 -3.30 -8.76
CA HIS A 145 -14.75 -4.12 -7.80
C HIS A 145 -14.81 -5.61 -8.15
N ASP A 146 -16.01 -6.17 -8.27
CA ASP A 146 -16.22 -7.61 -8.49
C ASP A 146 -15.73 -8.05 -9.88
N ILE A 147 -15.69 -7.14 -10.86
CA ILE A 147 -15.11 -7.41 -12.18
C ILE A 147 -13.57 -7.49 -12.09
N TYR A 148 -12.97 -6.75 -11.16
CA TYR A 148 -11.52 -6.61 -11.03
C TYR A 148 -10.91 -7.65 -10.10
N LEU A 149 -11.55 -7.93 -8.96
CA LEU A 149 -11.02 -8.76 -7.89
C LEU A 149 -11.86 -10.03 -7.63
N GLY A 150 -13.04 -10.11 -8.25
CA GLY A 150 -14.05 -11.09 -7.91
C GLY A 150 -14.83 -10.68 -6.67
N LYS A 151 -16.00 -11.29 -6.47
CA LYS A 151 -16.83 -10.99 -5.31
C LYS A 151 -16.20 -11.56 -4.04
N SER A 152 -16.25 -10.77 -2.97
CA SER A 152 -15.68 -11.11 -1.68
C SER A 152 -16.78 -11.20 -0.62
N ALA A 153 -16.71 -12.16 0.31
CA ALA A 153 -17.72 -12.29 1.37
C ALA A 153 -17.58 -11.18 2.42
N THR A 154 -16.35 -10.84 2.79
CA THR A 154 -16.04 -9.74 3.71
C THR A 154 -14.84 -8.94 3.21
N ARG A 155 -14.95 -7.61 3.26
CA ARG A 155 -13.91 -6.67 2.82
C ARG A 155 -13.41 -5.85 4.00
N TYR A 156 -12.09 -5.64 4.06
CA TYR A 156 -11.40 -4.83 5.06
C TYR A 156 -10.51 -3.80 4.38
N ASP A 157 -10.49 -2.60 4.93
CA ASP A 157 -9.58 -1.54 4.59
C ASP A 157 -8.58 -1.37 5.74
N ILE A 158 -7.30 -1.63 5.48
CA ILE A 158 -6.22 -1.38 6.44
C ILE A 158 -5.47 -0.10 6.03
N LEU A 159 -5.41 0.86 6.95
CA LEU A 159 -4.53 2.02 6.83
C LEU A 159 -3.33 1.86 7.76
N ILE A 160 -2.13 1.82 7.21
CA ILE A 160 -0.89 1.77 7.99
C ILE A 160 -0.30 3.18 8.07
N ILE A 161 -0.16 3.69 9.29
CA ILE A 161 0.52 4.95 9.57
C ILE A 161 1.71 4.71 10.51
N ARG A 162 2.79 5.45 10.27
CA ARG A 162 3.99 5.48 11.10
C ARG A 162 4.26 6.92 11.49
N ASP A 163 4.89 7.12 12.64
CA ASP A 163 5.30 8.45 13.06
C ASP A 163 6.10 9.14 11.94
N PRO A 164 5.89 10.44 11.74
CA PRO A 164 6.48 11.13 10.61
C PRO A 164 8.01 11.13 10.73
N PHE A 165 8.55 11.14 11.95
CA PHE A 165 9.98 11.23 12.20
C PHE A 165 10.74 10.03 11.62
N ASN A 166 10.41 8.82 12.05
CA ASN A 166 11.07 7.60 11.59
C ASN A 166 10.74 7.26 10.13
N LEU A 167 9.53 7.60 9.67
CA LEU A 167 9.14 7.42 8.27
C LEU A 167 9.99 8.28 7.34
N LEU A 168 10.06 9.58 7.63
CA LEU A 168 10.79 10.56 6.81
C LEU A 168 12.29 10.29 6.86
N ALA A 169 12.84 9.96 8.03
CA ALA A 169 14.24 9.56 8.18
C ALA A 169 14.57 8.32 7.33
N SER A 170 13.68 7.32 7.35
CA SER A 170 13.84 6.09 6.56
C SER A 170 13.77 6.33 5.05
N ARG A 171 13.04 7.36 4.60
CA ARG A 171 12.93 7.73 3.19
C ARG A 171 14.10 8.60 2.74
N LEU A 172 14.51 9.56 3.56
CA LEU A 172 15.69 10.39 3.32
C LEU A 172 16.97 9.55 3.23
N LYS A 173 17.15 8.58 4.14
CA LYS A 173 18.31 7.68 4.10
C LYS A 173 18.43 6.95 2.76
N ILE A 174 17.31 6.54 2.17
CA ILE A 174 17.30 5.81 0.91
C ILE A 174 17.32 6.74 -0.29
N SER A 175 16.82 7.98 -0.17
CA SER A 175 16.84 8.92 -1.29
C SER A 175 18.26 9.28 -1.73
N SER A 176 19.24 9.17 -0.83
CA SER A 176 20.68 9.21 -1.17
C SER A 176 21.10 8.20 -2.26
N LYS A 177 20.36 7.09 -2.39
CA LYS A 177 20.58 6.05 -3.41
C LYS A 177 19.55 6.14 -4.55
N VAL A 178 18.30 6.47 -4.22
CA VAL A 178 17.17 6.46 -5.17
C VAL A 178 16.22 7.62 -4.88
N ALA A 179 16.34 8.73 -5.63
CA ALA A 179 15.61 9.97 -5.42
C ALA A 179 14.07 9.82 -5.36
N TYR A 180 13.49 8.83 -6.05
CA TYR A 180 12.05 8.56 -6.06
C TYR A 180 11.46 8.29 -4.66
N PHE A 181 12.27 7.93 -3.66
CA PHE A 181 11.79 7.75 -2.29
C PHE A 181 11.27 9.03 -1.62
N LEU A 182 11.56 10.23 -2.14
CA LEU A 182 10.95 11.47 -1.64
C LEU A 182 9.66 11.87 -2.39
N SER A 183 9.24 11.06 -3.37
CA SER A 183 8.04 11.33 -4.15
C SER A 183 6.88 10.40 -3.80
N VAL A 184 5.67 10.86 -4.09
CA VAL A 184 4.43 10.09 -3.93
C VAL A 184 3.74 9.89 -5.28
N ASN A 185 2.74 9.01 -5.34
CA ASN A 185 1.97 8.74 -6.57
C ASN A 185 0.87 9.78 -6.79
N SER A 186 1.21 11.06 -6.61
CA SER A 186 0.37 12.20 -6.94
C SER A 186 1.25 13.38 -7.39
N PRO A 187 0.95 14.03 -8.53
CA PRO A 187 1.73 15.19 -8.98
C PRO A 187 1.49 16.45 -8.14
N ASN A 188 0.39 16.50 -7.36
CA ASN A 188 -0.05 17.69 -6.64
C ASN A 188 0.09 17.56 -5.12
N LYS A 189 0.75 16.50 -4.63
CA LYS A 189 0.98 16.29 -3.20
C LYS A 189 2.44 16.02 -2.96
N THR A 190 2.97 16.62 -1.92
CA THR A 190 4.23 16.23 -1.31
C THR A 190 4.03 14.98 -0.44
N MET A 191 5.14 14.44 0.05
CA MET A 191 5.13 13.37 1.03
C MET A 191 4.47 13.79 2.35
N ILE A 192 4.62 15.07 2.74
CA ILE A 192 4.03 15.62 3.96
C ILE A 192 2.52 15.76 3.80
N ASP A 193 2.06 16.30 2.66
CA ASP A 193 0.62 16.40 2.36
C ASP A 193 -0.04 15.02 2.44
N LEU A 194 0.61 13.99 1.87
CA LEU A 194 0.06 12.64 1.89
C LEU A 194 0.05 12.02 3.29
N TRP A 195 1.10 12.26 4.10
CA TRP A 195 1.12 11.79 5.48
C TRP A 195 0.00 12.45 6.30
N LEU A 196 -0.23 13.75 6.12
CA LEU A 196 -1.32 14.48 6.76
C LEU A 196 -2.70 13.96 6.32
N ASP A 197 -2.91 13.64 5.03
CA ASP A 197 -4.14 13.00 4.58
C ASP A 197 -4.39 11.67 5.33
N TYR A 198 -3.34 10.87 5.53
CA TYR A 198 -3.45 9.59 6.23
C TYR A 198 -3.68 9.79 7.73
N ALA A 199 -3.08 10.82 8.33
CA ALA A 199 -3.30 11.20 9.71
C ALA A 199 -4.77 11.64 9.95
N LYS A 200 -5.33 12.42 9.02
CA LYS A 200 -6.75 12.84 9.03
C LYS A 200 -7.69 11.65 8.92
N GLU A 201 -7.41 10.69 8.03
CA GLU A 201 -8.19 9.44 7.94
C GLU A 201 -8.06 8.58 9.19
N TYR A 202 -6.85 8.50 9.77
CA TYR A 202 -6.59 7.75 11.02
C TYR A 202 -7.44 8.29 12.17
N LEU A 203 -7.55 9.61 12.30
CA LEU A 203 -8.30 10.29 13.35
C LEU A 203 -9.81 10.40 13.05
N GLY A 204 -10.26 9.87 11.91
CA GLY A 204 -11.68 9.89 11.52
C GLY A 204 -12.18 11.24 11.01
N GLU A 205 -11.30 12.18 10.72
CA GLU A 205 -11.65 13.47 10.11
C GLU A 205 -12.04 13.31 8.63
N THR A 206 -11.55 12.25 8.00
CA THR A 206 -12.02 11.76 6.70
C THR A 206 -12.48 10.30 6.81
N ASN A 207 -13.26 9.85 5.83
CA ASN A 207 -13.78 8.49 5.78
C ASN A 207 -13.78 7.92 4.36
N TYR A 208 -12.63 8.00 3.68
CA TYR A 208 -12.47 7.46 2.34
C TYR A 208 -12.51 5.93 2.34
N LEU A 209 -11.91 5.30 3.34
CA LEU A 209 -11.88 3.85 3.51
C LEU A 209 -13.16 3.42 4.24
N LYS A 210 -14.01 2.62 3.57
CA LYS A 210 -15.40 2.37 3.98
C LYS A 210 -15.65 0.94 4.46
N HIS A 211 -14.76 0.01 4.15
CA HIS A 211 -15.00 -1.41 4.39
C HIS A 211 -14.28 -1.87 5.65
N ASN A 212 -15.02 -2.09 6.75
CA ASN A 212 -14.47 -2.58 8.03
C ASN A 212 -13.08 -1.99 8.36
N LYS A 213 -12.98 -0.66 8.36
CA LYS A 213 -11.71 0.08 8.40
C LYS A 213 -10.93 -0.21 9.69
N ILE A 214 -9.65 -0.55 9.54
CA ILE A 214 -8.71 -0.76 10.63
C ILE A 214 -7.47 0.10 10.38
N CYS A 215 -7.27 1.09 11.25
CA CYS A 215 -6.08 1.93 11.25
C CYS A 215 -5.02 1.31 12.17
N ILE A 216 -3.81 1.09 11.65
CA ILE A 216 -2.69 0.48 12.36
C ILE A 216 -1.62 1.55 12.60
N ASN A 217 -1.38 1.84 13.87
CA ASN A 217 -0.22 2.58 14.34
C ASN A 217 0.99 1.64 14.33
N TYR A 218 1.98 1.91 13.46
CA TYR A 218 3.16 1.07 13.33
C TYR A 218 3.97 0.95 14.64
N ASN A 219 4.04 2.02 15.43
CA ASN A 219 4.86 2.04 16.64
C ASN A 219 4.26 1.11 17.70
N GLN A 220 2.94 1.19 17.90
CA GLN A 220 2.22 0.27 18.77
C GLN A 220 2.26 -1.16 18.22
N TRP A 221 2.03 -1.35 16.92
CA TRP A 221 2.13 -2.67 16.29
C TRP A 221 3.51 -3.31 16.51
N PHE A 222 4.59 -2.54 16.43
CA PHE A 222 5.94 -3.04 16.65
C PHE A 222 6.19 -3.38 18.13
N ALA A 223 5.78 -2.53 19.06
CA ALA A 223 6.16 -2.62 20.47
C ALA A 223 5.18 -3.44 21.35
N ASP A 224 3.91 -3.55 20.98
CA ASP A 224 2.85 -4.05 21.86
C ASP A 224 2.15 -5.29 21.28
N VAL A 225 2.31 -6.41 21.98
CA VAL A 225 1.72 -7.70 21.61
C VAL A 225 0.19 -7.72 21.74
N GLU A 226 -0.37 -7.01 22.72
CA GLU A 226 -1.82 -6.94 22.92
C GLU A 226 -2.47 -6.05 21.87
N TYR A 227 -1.77 -5.00 21.44
CA TYR A 227 -2.19 -4.22 20.27
C TYR A 227 -2.25 -5.09 19.00
N ARG A 228 -1.26 -5.97 18.78
CA ARG A 228 -1.29 -6.93 17.66
C ARG A 228 -2.41 -7.96 17.80
N ARG A 229 -2.67 -8.46 19.01
CA ARG A 229 -3.80 -9.37 19.30
C ARG A 229 -5.14 -8.72 18.96
N ASN A 230 -5.34 -7.46 19.35
CA ASN A 230 -6.55 -6.69 19.03
C ASN A 230 -6.74 -6.51 17.51
N ILE A 231 -5.65 -6.28 16.76
CA ILE A 231 -5.72 -6.21 15.30
C ILE A 231 -6.17 -7.56 14.70
N ALA A 232 -5.61 -8.68 15.18
CA ALA A 232 -6.00 -10.01 14.69
C ALA A 232 -7.48 -10.30 14.96
N GLU A 233 -7.98 -9.93 16.15
CA GLU A 233 -9.39 -10.04 16.51
C GLU A 233 -10.30 -9.22 15.58
N LYS A 234 -9.97 -7.93 15.34
CA LYS A 234 -10.73 -7.06 14.42
C LYS A 234 -10.75 -7.59 12.99
N LEU A 235 -9.66 -8.22 12.56
CA LEU A 235 -9.55 -8.88 11.26
C LEU A 235 -10.17 -10.28 11.23
N GLN A 236 -10.73 -10.76 12.34
CA GLN A 236 -11.28 -12.11 12.51
C GLN A 236 -10.26 -13.18 12.09
N MET A 237 -9.06 -13.11 12.66
CA MET A 237 -7.96 -14.04 12.43
C MET A 237 -7.51 -14.65 13.76
N GLU A 238 -6.95 -15.85 13.70
CA GLU A 238 -6.27 -16.43 14.85
C GLU A 238 -4.98 -15.65 15.14
N PHE A 239 -4.73 -15.36 16.41
CA PHE A 239 -3.50 -14.70 16.82
C PHE A 239 -2.43 -15.73 17.20
N SER A 240 -1.37 -15.80 16.41
CA SER A 240 -0.16 -16.59 16.69
C SER A 240 1.08 -15.72 16.89
N ASP A 241 0.97 -14.44 16.53
CA ASP A 241 2.06 -13.48 16.38
C ASP A 241 3.16 -13.89 15.38
N ALA A 242 2.89 -14.91 14.57
CA ALA A 242 3.84 -15.39 13.58
C ALA A 242 4.22 -14.29 12.57
N GLY A 243 5.47 -14.29 12.13
CA GLY A 243 5.96 -13.37 11.11
C GLY A 243 6.38 -11.98 11.62
N ILE A 244 6.24 -11.67 12.91
CA ILE A 244 6.70 -10.40 13.51
C ILE A 244 8.21 -10.15 13.27
N ASP A 245 9.03 -11.19 13.31
CA ASP A 245 10.48 -11.12 13.11
C ASP A 245 10.95 -11.23 11.64
N LYS A 246 10.02 -11.29 10.69
CA LYS A 246 10.35 -11.50 9.28
C LYS A 246 10.67 -10.18 8.57
N VAL A 247 11.87 -10.08 8.01
CA VAL A 247 12.25 -8.97 7.12
C VAL A 247 12.16 -9.42 5.67
N THR A 248 11.30 -8.79 4.87
CA THR A 248 11.15 -9.12 3.45
C THR A 248 12.40 -8.75 2.63
N SER A 249 12.72 -9.57 1.63
CA SER A 249 13.72 -9.23 0.61
C SER A 249 13.19 -8.23 -0.43
N PHE A 250 11.87 -8.12 -0.57
CA PHE A 250 11.22 -7.17 -1.47
C PHE A 250 11.34 -5.74 -0.91
N GLY A 251 11.66 -4.77 -1.78
CA GLY A 251 11.83 -3.36 -1.38
C GLY A 251 13.18 -3.04 -0.71
N GLY A 252 14.16 -3.95 -0.78
CA GLY A 252 15.54 -3.72 -0.30
C GLY A 252 15.75 -3.97 1.20
N GLY A 253 14.76 -4.50 1.91
CA GLY A 253 14.83 -4.72 3.36
C GLY A 253 14.67 -3.43 4.17
N SER A 254 15.21 -3.44 5.38
CA SER A 254 15.27 -2.28 6.27
C SER A 254 16.09 -1.14 5.66
N SER A 255 15.65 0.10 5.85
CA SER A 255 16.35 1.29 5.35
C SER A 255 17.75 1.48 5.92
N PHE A 256 17.98 1.06 7.16
CA PHE A 256 19.25 1.28 7.86
C PHE A 256 20.09 0.01 7.91
N GLU A 257 19.48 -1.13 8.22
CA GLU A 257 20.17 -2.41 8.48
C GLU A 257 19.97 -3.47 7.37
N GLY A 258 19.30 -3.11 6.26
CA GLY A 258 19.08 -4.02 5.15
C GLY A 258 18.38 -5.32 5.54
N LYS A 259 19.09 -6.45 5.43
CA LYS A 259 18.56 -7.81 5.69
C LYS A 259 19.17 -8.48 6.92
N GLU A 260 20.07 -7.79 7.63
CA GLU A 260 20.86 -8.36 8.72
C GLU A 260 19.99 -8.91 9.88
N PHE A 261 18.79 -8.38 10.03
CA PHE A 261 17.85 -8.71 11.10
C PHE A 261 16.69 -9.63 10.67
N ASN A 262 16.78 -10.27 9.50
CA ASN A 262 15.75 -11.25 9.14
C ASN A 262 15.74 -12.42 10.15
N GLY A 263 14.60 -12.69 10.76
CA GLY A 263 14.46 -13.67 11.85
C GLY A 263 14.68 -13.08 13.25
N LYS A 264 14.95 -11.78 13.36
CA LYS A 264 15.14 -11.02 14.61
C LYS A 264 14.72 -9.54 14.43
N ALA A 265 13.67 -9.28 13.65
CA ALA A 265 13.28 -7.92 13.28
C ALA A 265 12.86 -7.06 14.48
N THR A 266 12.35 -7.69 15.54
CA THR A 266 12.01 -7.02 16.81
C THR A 266 13.22 -6.45 17.54
N SER A 267 14.43 -6.96 17.27
CA SER A 267 15.68 -6.42 17.84
C SER A 267 16.19 -5.15 17.14
N MET A 268 15.47 -4.66 16.11
CA MET A 268 15.88 -3.49 15.35
C MET A 268 15.46 -2.20 16.04
N ASP A 269 16.35 -1.21 16.04
CA ASP A 269 16.04 0.13 16.52
C ASP A 269 15.26 0.95 15.48
N VAL A 270 14.04 0.51 15.19
CA VAL A 270 13.19 1.13 14.17
C VAL A 270 12.48 2.39 14.67
N LEU A 271 12.34 2.55 15.99
CA LEU A 271 11.59 3.65 16.61
C LEU A 271 12.46 4.88 16.91
N ASN A 272 13.78 4.79 16.79
CA ASN A 272 14.71 5.91 17.05
C ASN A 272 15.57 6.28 15.83
N ARG A 273 15.19 5.86 14.62
CA ARG A 273 15.94 6.14 13.39
C ARG A 273 16.09 7.62 13.08
N TRP A 274 15.12 8.42 13.48
CA TRP A 274 15.14 9.86 13.26
C TRP A 274 16.31 10.55 13.95
N GLN A 275 16.78 10.04 15.09
CA GLN A 275 17.92 10.60 15.82
C GLN A 275 19.21 10.57 14.99
N LYS A 276 19.33 9.62 14.05
CA LYS A 276 20.52 9.50 13.17
C LYS A 276 20.59 10.60 12.10
N VAL A 277 19.52 11.37 11.92
CA VAL A 277 19.40 12.40 10.88
C VAL A 277 18.79 13.70 11.42
N SER A 278 18.64 13.84 12.74
CA SER A 278 17.97 14.99 13.37
C SER A 278 18.65 16.32 13.05
N ASP A 279 19.96 16.32 12.83
CA ASP A 279 20.75 17.52 12.52
C ASP A 279 20.81 17.84 11.02
N ASP A 280 20.24 17.00 10.15
CA ASP A 280 20.24 17.22 8.70
C ASP A 280 19.27 18.37 8.34
N PRO A 281 19.75 19.47 7.70
CA PRO A 281 18.91 20.59 7.33
C PRO A 281 17.76 20.20 6.39
N GLN A 282 17.97 19.24 5.49
CA GLN A 282 16.93 18.74 4.59
C GLN A 282 15.86 17.97 5.37
N TYR A 283 16.26 17.23 6.41
CA TYR A 283 15.33 16.50 7.26
C TYR A 283 14.42 17.46 8.05
N LYS A 284 14.99 18.51 8.65
CA LYS A 284 14.23 19.51 9.41
C LYS A 284 13.17 20.23 8.57
N GLN A 285 13.41 20.43 7.27
CA GLN A 285 12.44 21.06 6.35
C GLN A 285 11.12 20.30 6.19
N PHE A 286 11.06 19.03 6.59
CA PHE A 286 9.83 18.25 6.52
C PHE A 286 8.84 18.57 7.64
N PHE A 287 9.29 19.20 8.72
CA PHE A 287 8.49 19.39 9.91
C PHE A 287 7.96 20.81 10.00
N ASN A 288 6.66 20.89 10.27
CA ASN A 288 5.96 22.11 10.60
C ASN A 288 5.02 21.81 11.77
N ARG A 289 4.38 22.86 12.29
CA ARG A 289 3.48 22.74 13.44
C ARG A 289 2.33 21.75 13.22
N GLU A 290 1.73 21.74 12.03
CA GLU A 290 0.64 20.82 11.71
C GLU A 290 1.10 19.35 11.79
N VAL A 291 2.28 19.02 11.24
CA VAL A 291 2.83 17.65 11.31
C VAL A 291 3.03 17.19 12.76
N LEU A 292 3.57 18.06 13.62
CA LEU A 292 3.76 17.72 15.04
C LEU A 292 2.43 17.55 15.77
N GLU A 293 1.46 18.45 15.55
CA GLU A 293 0.13 18.37 16.18
C GLU A 293 -0.58 17.06 15.81
N TYR A 294 -0.58 16.66 14.53
CA TYR A 294 -1.15 15.37 14.12
C TYR A 294 -0.33 14.19 14.66
N SER A 295 0.99 14.31 14.73
CA SER A 295 1.83 13.25 15.27
C SER A 295 1.52 13.01 16.74
N GLU A 296 1.44 14.07 17.55
CA GLU A 296 1.17 13.97 18.98
C GLU A 296 -0.23 13.39 19.25
N ARG A 297 -1.24 13.77 18.45
CA ARG A 297 -2.60 13.20 18.54
C ARG A 297 -2.64 11.69 18.26
N ILE A 298 -1.75 11.17 17.42
CA ILE A 298 -1.76 9.75 16.98
C ILE A 298 -0.79 8.88 17.78
N PHE A 299 0.41 9.40 18.04
CA PHE A 299 1.53 8.65 18.62
C PHE A 299 1.86 9.07 20.05
N GLY A 300 1.21 10.12 20.57
CA GLY A 300 1.63 10.79 21.79
C GLY A 300 2.89 11.63 21.58
N HIS A 301 3.33 12.27 22.66
CA HIS A 301 4.59 13.01 22.68
C HIS A 301 5.78 12.06 22.50
N ILE A 302 6.64 12.35 21.52
CA ILE A 302 7.89 11.61 21.26
C ILE A 302 9.06 12.51 21.69
N PRO A 303 9.74 12.22 22.82
CA PRO A 303 10.75 13.12 23.37
C PRO A 303 11.87 13.46 22.39
N GLY A 304 12.21 14.76 22.32
CA GLY A 304 13.29 15.31 21.51
C GLY A 304 12.85 15.74 20.11
N THR A 305 11.61 15.42 19.70
CA THR A 305 11.10 15.80 18.37
C THR A 305 10.74 17.28 18.28
N GLU A 306 10.64 17.97 19.42
CA GLU A 306 10.40 19.41 19.54
C GLU A 306 11.53 20.22 18.90
N SER A 307 12.76 19.66 18.92
CA SER A 307 13.96 20.26 18.31
C SER A 307 13.95 20.23 16.77
N LEU A 308 12.98 19.54 16.16
CA LEU A 308 12.84 19.44 14.71
C LEU A 308 12.05 20.60 14.10
N ILE A 309 11.35 21.38 14.93
CA ILE A 309 10.79 22.67 14.54
C ILE A 309 11.69 23.77 15.09
N ASN A 310 12.11 24.68 14.23
CA ASN A 310 12.69 25.97 14.62
C ASN A 310 11.59 27.03 14.71
#